data_AF-A0A1W9N033-F1
#
_entry.id   AF-A0A1W9N033-F1
#
_cell.length_a   1.000
_cell.length_b   1.000
_cell.length_c   1.000
_cell.angle_alpha   90.00
_cell.angle_beta   90.00
_cell.angle_gamma   90.00
#
_symmetry.space_group_name_H-M   'P 1'
#
loop_
_entity.id
_entity.type
_entity.pdbx_description
1 polymer ?
#
loop_
_entity_poly.entity_id
_entity_poly.type
_entity_poly.pdbx_seq_one_letter_code
_entity_poly.pdbx_strand_id
1 'polypeptide(L)'
;MSEIEPGMRKVIEEKVLQIEKDFDVKIILAIESGSRAWGFESIDSDYDVRFIYKHELKWYLNVLPKRDVIELPIVGSDDYSGWDIRKALF
;
A
#
# COMPACT_ATOMS: atom_id res chain seq x y z
N MET A 1 -0.05 11.91 16.52
CA MET A 1 -0.32 10.78 15.62
C MET A 1 -1.53 10.09 16.20
N SER A 2 -2.66 10.09 15.50
CA SER A 2 -3.81 9.26 15.89
C SER A 2 -3.39 7.79 15.76
N GLU A 3 -3.77 7.00 16.76
CA GLU A 3 -3.47 5.57 16.78
C GLU A 3 -4.55 4.84 15.98
N ILE A 4 -4.16 4.04 14.99
CA ILE A 4 -5.10 3.21 14.21
C ILE A 4 -5.82 2.26 15.16
N GLU A 5 -7.15 2.23 15.09
CA GLU A 5 -7.95 1.32 15.91
C GLU A 5 -7.48 -0.14 15.72
N PRO A 6 -7.28 -0.92 16.80
CA PRO A 6 -6.72 -2.28 16.69
C PRO A 6 -7.49 -3.20 15.74
N GLY A 7 -8.82 -3.07 15.67
CA GLY A 7 -9.65 -3.82 14.73
C GLY A 7 -9.34 -3.49 13.27
N MET A 8 -9.15 -2.20 12.97
CA MET A 8 -8.81 -1.76 11.62
C MET A 8 -7.37 -2.09 11.24
N ARG A 9 -6.42 -1.97 12.18
CA ARG A 9 -5.02 -2.38 11.93
C ARG A 9 -4.97 -3.80 11.39
N LYS A 10 -5.74 -4.71 11.99
CA LYS A 10 -5.81 -6.11 11.54
C LYS A 10 -6.35 -6.25 10.12
N VAL A 11 -7.39 -5.50 9.77
CA VAL A 11 -7.96 -5.50 8.40
C VAL A 11 -6.91 -5.02 7.38
N ILE A 12 -6.20 -3.94 7.69
CA ILE A 12 -5.14 -3.40 6.83
C ILE A 12 -4.00 -4.43 6.68
N GLU A 13 -3.56 -5.06 7.77
CA GLU A 13 -2.52 -6.10 7.74
C GLU A 13 -2.95 -7.30 6.88
N GLU A 14 -4.19 -7.78 7.01
CA GLU A 14 -4.74 -8.86 6.18
C GLU A 14 -4.78 -8.46 4.70
N LYS A 15 -5.16 -7.22 4.40
CA LYS A 15 -5.18 -6.69 3.03
C LYS A 15 -3.79 -6.56 2.42
N VAL A 16 -2.81 -6.07 3.18
CA VAL A 16 -1.40 -6.00 2.78
C VAL A 16 -0.86 -7.39 2.46
N LEU A 17 -1.13 -8.39 3.31
CA LEU A 17 -0.74 -9.78 3.04
C LEU A 17 -1.40 -10.36 1.79
N GLN A 18 -2.64 -9.97 1.50
CA GLN A 18 -3.32 -10.37 0.28
C GLN A 18 -2.68 -9.72 -0.96
N ILE A 19 -2.32 -8.44 -0.89
CA ILE A 19 -1.61 -7.73 -1.98
C ILE A 19 -0.26 -8.39 -2.27
N GLU A 20 0.52 -8.74 -1.24
CA GLU A 20 1.80 -9.45 -1.44
C GLU A 20 1.62 -10.74 -2.25
N LYS A 21 0.57 -11.51 -1.95
CA LYS A 21 0.26 -12.76 -2.64
C LYS A 21 -0.26 -12.54 -4.06
N ASP A 22 -1.19 -11.62 -4.24
CA ASP A 22 -1.88 -11.39 -5.52
C ASP A 22 -0.92 -10.83 -6.59
N PHE A 23 0.06 -10.03 -6.17
CA PHE A 23 1.00 -9.37 -7.07
C PHE A 23 2.40 -10.02 -7.10
N ASP A 24 2.63 -11.06 -6.31
CA ASP A 24 3.95 -11.71 -6.15
C ASP A 24 5.05 -10.69 -5.82
N VAL A 25 4.80 -9.94 -4.73
CA VAL A 25 5.67 -8.89 -4.22
C VAL A 25 5.87 -9.04 -2.72
N LYS A 26 6.95 -8.42 -2.22
CA LYS A 26 7.14 -8.19 -0.79
C LYS A 26 6.95 -6.71 -0.48
N ILE A 27 6.01 -6.38 0.39
CA ILE A 27 5.81 -5.03 0.92
C ILE A 27 6.85 -4.80 2.02
N ILE A 28 7.61 -3.71 1.87
CA ILE A 28 8.72 -3.34 2.76
C ILE A 28 8.24 -2.34 3.80
N LEU A 29 7.34 -1.45 3.39
CA LEU A 29 6.77 -0.40 4.21
C LEU A 29 5.33 -0.18 3.76
N ALA A 30 4.40 -0.14 4.70
CA ALA A 30 3.05 0.34 4.51
C ALA A 30 2.78 1.42 5.54
N ILE A 31 2.21 2.54 5.10
CA ILE A 31 1.81 3.65 5.94
C ILE A 31 0.38 4.03 5.63
N GLU A 32 -0.29 4.55 6.64
CA GLU A 32 -1.50 5.33 6.43
C GLU A 32 -1.10 6.72 5.89
N SER A 33 -1.78 7.18 4.86
CA SER A 33 -1.46 8.39 4.11
C SER A 33 -2.75 9.08 3.71
N GLY A 34 -3.45 9.67 4.67
CA GLY A 34 -4.75 10.30 4.43
C GLY A 34 -4.99 11.54 5.29
N SER A 35 -6.21 12.04 5.26
CA SER A 35 -6.67 13.18 6.07
C SER A 35 -6.42 12.99 7.58
N ARG A 36 -6.36 11.73 8.05
CA ARG A 36 -5.93 11.36 9.41
C ARG A 36 -4.49 11.74 9.74
N ALA A 37 -3.58 11.56 8.78
CA ALA A 37 -2.19 11.99 8.93
C ALA A 37 -2.06 13.51 9.06
N TRP A 38 -3.10 14.27 8.68
CA TRP A 38 -3.17 15.74 8.75
C TRP A 38 -4.15 16.28 9.80
N GLY A 39 -4.86 15.41 10.56
CA GLY A 39 -5.76 15.81 11.63
C GLY A 39 -7.12 16.36 11.20
N PHE A 40 -7.59 16.06 9.98
CA PHE A 40 -8.93 16.42 9.47
C PHE A 40 -9.93 15.25 9.53
N GLU A 41 -9.73 14.34 10.47
CA GLU A 41 -10.46 13.07 10.54
C GLU A 41 -11.93 13.29 10.88
N SER A 42 -12.85 12.83 10.02
CA SER A 42 -14.25 12.62 10.40
C SER A 42 -14.45 11.19 10.90
N ILE A 43 -15.56 10.88 11.58
CA ILE A 43 -15.88 9.52 12.02
C ILE A 43 -15.97 8.52 10.85
N ASP A 44 -16.20 9.01 9.64
CA ASP A 44 -16.26 8.24 8.38
C ASP A 44 -14.90 8.23 7.63
N SER A 45 -13.80 8.62 8.28
CA SER A 45 -12.52 8.85 7.62
C SER A 45 -11.97 7.62 6.91
N ASP A 46 -11.59 7.86 5.65
CA ASP A 46 -10.90 6.95 4.73
C ASP A 46 -9.60 6.40 5.36
N TYR A 47 -9.28 5.14 5.06
CA TYR A 47 -7.95 4.56 5.31
C TYR A 47 -7.18 4.50 3.98
N ASP A 48 -6.53 5.61 3.66
CA ASP A 48 -5.61 5.68 2.53
C ASP A 48 -4.32 4.94 2.89
N VAL A 49 -4.06 3.79 2.28
CA VAL A 49 -2.83 3.02 2.52
C VAL A 49 -1.88 3.23 1.35
N ARG A 50 -0.66 3.67 1.68
CA ARG A 50 0.45 3.79 0.73
C ARG A 50 1.55 2.82 1.10
N PHE A 51 2.10 2.12 0.12
CA PHE A 51 3.13 1.12 0.38
C PHE A 51 4.28 1.14 -0.63
N ILE A 52 5.45 0.72 -0.15
CA ILE A 52 6.62 0.45 -0.98
C ILE A 52 6.82 -1.05 -1.01
N TYR A 53 6.98 -1.61 -2.21
CA TYR A 53 7.18 -3.04 -2.40
C TYR A 53 8.42 -3.34 -3.24
N LYS A 54 8.83 -4.60 -3.24
CA LYS A 54 9.82 -5.13 -4.17
C LYS A 54 9.31 -6.43 -4.79
N HIS A 55 9.66 -6.64 -6.05
CA HIS A 55 9.59 -7.95 -6.67
C HIS A 55 10.82 -8.83 -6.33
N GLU A 56 10.71 -10.11 -6.66
CA GLU A 56 11.84 -11.04 -6.76
C GLU A 56 12.83 -10.65 -7.87
N LEU A 57 14.09 -11.06 -7.73
CA LEU A 57 15.19 -10.64 -8.62
C LEU A 57 14.88 -10.85 -10.11
N LYS A 58 14.28 -11.99 -10.45
CA LYS A 58 13.95 -12.36 -11.84
C LYS A 58 13.01 -11.36 -12.52
N TRP A 59 12.15 -10.68 -11.75
CA TRP A 59 11.26 -9.67 -12.30
C TRP A 59 12.03 -8.44 -12.79
N TYR A 60 13.14 -8.08 -12.13
CA TYR A 60 13.98 -6.96 -12.54
C TYR A 60 14.89 -7.28 -13.72
N LEU A 61 15.21 -8.56 -13.94
CA LEU A 61 16.04 -9.03 -15.06
C LEU A 61 15.22 -9.10 -16.36
N ASN A 62 14.68 -7.96 -16.79
CA ASN A 62 13.96 -7.81 -18.05
C ASN A 62 14.56 -6.67 -18.86
N VAL A 63 14.58 -6.83 -20.19
CA VAL A 63 15.15 -5.83 -21.11
C VAL A 63 14.33 -4.53 -21.09
N LEU A 64 13.01 -4.66 -21.00
CA LEU A 64 12.08 -3.53 -20.95
C LEU A 64 11.58 -3.31 -19.52
N PRO A 65 11.33 -2.04 -19.14
CA PRO A 65 10.68 -1.74 -17.88
C PRO A 65 9.29 -2.37 -17.85
N LYS A 66 8.92 -2.86 -16.67
CA LYS A 66 7.58 -3.36 -16.36
C LYS A 66 6.86 -2.33 -15.50
N ARG A 67 5.53 -2.45 -15.42
CA ARG A 67 4.71 -1.58 -14.57
C ARG A 67 5.21 -1.65 -13.12
N ASP A 68 5.48 -0.48 -12.54
CA ASP A 68 6.11 -0.29 -11.23
C ASP A 68 5.16 0.34 -10.20
N VAL A 69 3.85 0.22 -10.47
CA VAL A 69 2.75 0.73 -9.65
C VAL A 69 1.67 -0.33 -9.48
N ILE A 70 1.26 -0.55 -8.24
CA ILE A 70 0.08 -1.33 -7.87
C ILE A 70 -0.99 -0.36 -7.39
N GLU A 71 -2.17 -0.39 -8.01
CA GLU A 71 -3.35 0.40 -7.64
C GLU A 71 -4.52 -0.58 -7.57
N LEU A 72 -5.16 -0.67 -6.40
CA LEU A 72 -6.39 -1.44 -6.27
C LEU A 72 -7.60 -0.59 -6.66
N PRO A 73 -8.67 -1.21 -7.19
CA PRO A 73 -9.95 -0.52 -7.30
C PRO A 73 -10.40 -0.04 -5.92
N ILE A 74 -10.87 1.21 -5.87
CA ILE A 74 -11.47 1.77 -4.65
C ILE A 74 -12.77 1.01 -4.39
N VAL A 75 -12.87 0.38 -3.21
CA VAL A 75 -14.06 -0.32 -2.75
C VAL A 75 -14.54 0.36 -1.47
N GLY A 76 -15.68 1.05 -1.54
CA GLY A 76 -16.12 1.92 -0.45
C GLY A 76 -15.20 3.13 -0.33
N SER A 77 -14.55 3.29 0.83
CA SER A 77 -13.59 4.35 1.16
C SER A 77 -12.13 3.86 1.23
N ASP A 78 -11.88 2.60 0.91
CA ASP A 78 -10.55 2.00 1.01
C ASP A 78 -9.73 2.27 -0.26
N ASP A 79 -8.63 3.02 -0.13
CA ASP A 79 -7.68 3.30 -1.21
C ASP A 79 -6.30 2.71 -0.91
N TYR A 80 -5.86 1.77 -1.76
CA TYR A 80 -4.57 1.10 -1.65
C TYR A 80 -3.75 1.33 -2.91
N SER A 81 -2.62 2.00 -2.76
CA SER A 81 -1.68 2.18 -3.86
C SER A 81 -0.23 2.09 -3.38
N GLY A 82 0.64 1.59 -4.26
CA GLY A 82 2.04 1.43 -3.91
C GLY A 82 2.96 1.41 -5.10
N TRP A 83 4.24 1.62 -4.81
CA TRP A 83 5.30 1.79 -5.79
C TRP A 83 6.42 0.78 -5.57
N ASP A 84 6.98 0.28 -6.67
CA ASP A 84 8.21 -0.50 -6.65
C ASP A 84 9.34 0.31 -5.99
N ILE A 85 10.20 -0.38 -5.24
CA ILE A 85 11.31 0.24 -4.50
C ILE A 85 12.21 1.09 -5.40
N ARG A 86 12.39 0.71 -6.67
CA ARG A 86 13.20 1.49 -7.60
C ARG A 86 12.54 2.82 -7.94
N LYS A 87 11.22 2.85 -8.11
CA LYS A 87 10.46 4.07 -8.37
C LYS A 87 10.33 4.95 -7.13
N ALA A 88 10.26 4.34 -5.95
CA ALA A 88 10.10 5.07 -4.69
C ALA A 88 11.38 5.82 -4.28
N LEU A 89 12.56 5.36 -4.70
CA LEU A 89 13.85 5.87 -4.24
C LEU A 89 14.69 6.55 -5.33
N PHE A 90 14.27 6.50 -6.60
CA PHE A 90 14.96 7.13 -7.74
C PHE A 90 13.96 7.87 -8.61
#